data_AF-L8HGG5-F1
#
_entry.id   AF-L8HGG5-F1
#
_cell.length_a   1.000
_cell.length_b   1.000
_cell.length_c   1.000
_cell.angle_alpha   90.00
_cell.angle_beta   90.00
_cell.angle_gamma   90.00
#
_symmetry.space_group_name_H-M   'P 1'
#
loop_
_entity.id
_entity.type
_entity.pdbx_description
1 polymer ?
#
loop_
_entity_poly.entity_id
_entity_poly.type
_entity_poly.pdbx_seq_one_letter_code
_entity_poly.pdbx_strand_id
1 'polypeptide(L)'
;MTRKKGGAQSNKNAGASNGKGKVTKSATAYAFTGPAREVLANSLRQIGSINLTIELPKEALAPMNATELRQSLVSTAHSVAHATTKFQVAWKNIAEDIAGGQTSSAAEDGRPFAEGLEQDLKNLVVAANVVIALNENKWGQRVLQGVREAVAGVLNAVEALFVHFYEWKKGQVDAESAQLTAKVWEKCVAVEKVPLDNNTVACNAIRNWMGAIKDAMSELGELAAKKPKAKEEGEEEQTKKKEEKKDEDEDDEDEDEWDEDDDDDDEALSEEEAKVVPGCQLLIKSLFGLLNGSLPLLDLDERRKDKQRELEKQAQPQDDDDEKIEEDEHEWLEELVEKARALSEFADELVISLYPPQDPAVVRQHADKLGHVGRAIIGRLDANPAVLRRERFGRLRGLVETMLDKALADVTAAQAQA
;
A
#
# COMPACT_ATOMS: atom_id res chain seq x y z
N MET A 1 47.74 -56.90 59.43
CA MET A 1 48.98 -56.61 58.70
C MET A 1 48.92 -55.19 58.18
N THR A 2 49.89 -54.36 58.62
CA THR A 2 50.38 -53.08 58.04
C THR A 2 49.34 -52.05 57.56
N ARG A 3 48.95 -51.04 58.36
CA ARG A 3 49.66 -49.77 58.68
C ARG A 3 50.37 -49.10 57.48
N LYS A 4 49.89 -47.92 57.09
CA LYS A 4 50.68 -46.68 57.18
C LYS A 4 49.79 -45.43 57.19
N LYS A 5 49.99 -44.61 58.23
CA LYS A 5 49.50 -43.23 58.44
C LYS A 5 50.57 -42.24 57.97
N GLY A 6 50.13 -41.02 57.69
CA GLY A 6 50.91 -39.77 57.64
C GLY A 6 50.27 -38.84 56.60
N GLY A 7 49.62 -37.71 56.89
CA GLY A 7 49.65 -36.84 58.05
C GLY A 7 50.55 -35.63 57.77
N ALA A 8 49.97 -34.50 57.33
CA ALA A 8 50.47 -33.14 57.61
C ALA A 8 49.46 -32.07 57.12
N GLN A 9 49.32 -31.04 57.95
CA GLN A 9 48.36 -29.94 57.93
C GLN A 9 48.86 -28.72 57.12
N SER A 10 47.89 -27.90 56.71
CA SER A 10 47.90 -26.43 56.66
C SER A 10 48.82 -25.73 55.66
N ASN A 11 48.22 -25.02 54.69
CA ASN A 11 48.35 -23.57 54.72
C ASN A 11 47.20 -22.84 54.00
N LYS A 12 46.76 -21.74 54.61
CA LYS A 12 45.87 -20.71 54.05
C LYS A 12 46.57 -20.05 52.86
N ASN A 13 45.85 -19.74 51.79
CA ASN A 13 45.99 -18.43 51.18
C ASN A 13 44.72 -18.02 50.42
N ALA A 14 44.24 -16.84 50.79
CA ALA A 14 43.22 -16.10 50.08
C ALA A 14 43.82 -15.57 48.76
N GLY A 15 43.01 -15.61 47.70
CA GLY A 15 43.37 -15.06 46.40
C GLY A 15 42.09 -14.80 45.62
N ALA A 16 41.42 -13.71 45.94
CA ALA A 16 40.41 -13.13 45.08
C ALA A 16 41.06 -12.75 43.75
N SER A 17 40.67 -13.42 42.65
CA SER A 17 40.93 -12.93 41.31
C SER A 17 39.60 -12.77 40.60
N ASN A 18 39.27 -11.50 40.42
CA ASN A 18 38.19 -10.93 39.63
C ASN A 18 38.13 -11.57 38.24
N GLY A 19 37.29 -12.59 38.07
CA GLY A 19 37.00 -13.21 36.79
C GLY A 19 36.05 -12.32 36.02
N LYS A 20 36.59 -11.40 35.21
CA LYS A 20 35.85 -10.72 34.14
C LYS A 20 35.08 -11.78 33.35
N GLY A 21 33.77 -11.82 33.56
CA GLY A 21 32.83 -12.58 32.73
C GLY A 21 32.97 -12.08 31.30
N LYS A 22 33.81 -12.76 30.52
CA LYS A 22 33.84 -12.61 29.08
C LYS A 22 32.51 -13.19 28.62
N VAL A 23 31.52 -12.33 28.42
CA VAL A 23 30.32 -12.66 27.64
C VAL A 23 30.85 -13.04 26.26
N THR A 24 31.15 -14.32 26.07
CA THR A 24 31.34 -14.88 24.74
C THR A 24 30.00 -14.67 24.06
N LYS A 25 29.93 -13.68 23.17
CA LYS A 25 28.87 -13.60 22.17
C LYS A 25 28.81 -14.99 21.55
N SER A 26 27.79 -15.77 21.94
CA SER A 26 27.53 -17.08 21.36
C SER A 26 27.39 -16.82 19.87
N ALA A 27 28.37 -17.26 19.08
CA ALA A 27 28.31 -17.09 17.63
C ALA A 27 27.06 -17.82 17.18
N THR A 28 26.07 -17.06 16.70
CA THR A 28 24.79 -17.61 16.25
C THR A 28 25.09 -18.59 15.12
N ALA A 29 25.05 -19.89 15.41
CA ALA A 29 25.41 -20.91 14.45
C ALA A 29 24.24 -21.10 13.47
N TYR A 30 24.45 -20.71 12.22
CA TYR A 30 23.52 -21.02 11.13
C TYR A 30 23.39 -22.53 10.95
N ALA A 31 22.18 -23.00 10.65
CA ALA A 31 21.92 -24.42 10.43
C ALA A 31 22.56 -24.91 9.13
N PHE A 32 22.38 -24.18 8.03
CA PHE A 32 23.01 -24.53 6.76
C PHE A 32 24.47 -24.05 6.72
N THR A 33 25.36 -25.00 6.51
CA THR A 33 26.80 -24.76 6.25
C THR A 33 27.24 -25.55 5.02
N GLY A 34 28.35 -25.14 4.39
CA GLY A 34 28.91 -25.86 3.24
C GLY A 34 28.00 -25.86 2.00
N PRO A 35 27.88 -27.00 1.29
CA PRO A 35 27.22 -27.05 -0.02
C PRO A 35 25.75 -26.61 -0.04
N ALA A 36 24.98 -26.88 1.02
CA ALA A 36 23.56 -26.49 1.07
C ALA A 36 23.41 -24.96 1.17
N ARG A 37 24.27 -24.31 1.96
CA ARG A 37 24.32 -22.85 2.05
C ARG A 37 24.76 -22.22 0.73
N GLU A 38 25.66 -22.87 0.01
CA GLU A 38 26.12 -22.43 -1.31
C GLU A 38 25.01 -22.50 -2.36
N VAL A 39 24.18 -23.55 -2.34
CA VAL A 39 22.97 -23.65 -3.19
C VAL A 39 22.06 -22.45 -2.94
N LEU A 40 21.67 -22.19 -1.68
CA LEU A 40 20.80 -21.04 -1.35
C LEU A 40 21.43 -19.70 -1.75
N ALA A 41 22.74 -19.51 -1.54
CA ALA A 41 23.44 -18.30 -1.93
C ALA A 41 23.47 -18.09 -3.45
N ASN A 42 23.65 -19.18 -4.22
CA ASN A 42 23.61 -19.14 -5.67
C ASN A 42 22.21 -18.83 -6.17
N SER A 43 21.19 -19.44 -5.58
CA SER A 43 19.79 -19.17 -5.90
C SER A 43 19.39 -17.73 -5.63
N LEU A 44 19.78 -17.17 -4.47
CA LEU A 44 19.54 -15.75 -4.16
C LEU A 44 20.19 -14.83 -5.19
N ARG A 45 21.44 -15.11 -5.59
CA ARG A 45 22.10 -14.34 -6.66
C ARG A 45 21.38 -14.46 -8.00
N GLN A 46 20.89 -15.66 -8.34
CA GLN A 46 20.12 -15.86 -9.56
C GLN A 46 18.79 -15.10 -9.52
N ILE A 47 18.03 -15.20 -8.43
CA ILE A 47 16.75 -14.50 -8.25
C ILE A 47 16.96 -12.99 -8.34
N GLY A 48 17.97 -12.45 -7.64
CA GLY A 48 18.32 -11.02 -7.70
C GLY A 48 18.83 -10.56 -9.07
N SER A 49 19.22 -11.49 -9.95
CA SER A 49 19.61 -11.19 -11.34
C SER A 49 18.45 -11.26 -12.33
N ILE A 50 17.28 -11.74 -11.92
CA ILE A 50 16.08 -11.80 -12.78
C ILE A 50 15.62 -10.36 -13.03
N ASN A 51 15.87 -9.87 -14.24
CA ASN A 51 15.41 -8.56 -14.66
C ASN A 51 13.95 -8.64 -15.13
N LEU A 52 13.09 -7.76 -14.61
CA LEU A 52 11.69 -7.63 -15.05
C LEU A 52 11.58 -7.10 -16.49
N THR A 53 12.63 -6.46 -17.00
CA THR A 53 12.71 -5.97 -18.39
C THR A 53 13.57 -6.92 -19.21
N ILE A 54 12.92 -7.81 -19.94
CA ILE A 54 13.59 -8.72 -20.89
C ILE A 54 13.25 -8.23 -22.30
N GLU A 55 14.27 -7.88 -23.09
CA GLU A 55 14.08 -7.63 -24.51
C GLU A 55 13.74 -8.95 -25.22
N LEU A 56 12.49 -9.06 -25.68
CA LEU A 56 12.04 -10.22 -26.46
C LEU A 56 12.29 -9.98 -27.95
N PRO A 57 12.84 -10.96 -28.70
CA PRO A 57 12.97 -10.85 -30.14
C PRO A 57 11.57 -10.75 -30.76
N LYS A 58 11.32 -9.71 -31.56
CA LYS A 58 10.02 -9.49 -32.22
C LYS A 58 9.63 -10.66 -33.13
N GLU A 59 10.60 -11.41 -33.67
CA GLU A 59 10.33 -12.58 -34.51
C GLU A 59 9.81 -13.81 -33.74
N ALA A 60 9.95 -13.84 -32.40
CA ALA A 60 9.53 -14.98 -31.56
C ALA A 60 8.08 -14.88 -31.06
N LEU A 61 7.42 -13.75 -31.27
CA LEU A 61 6.08 -13.47 -30.79
C LEU A 61 5.04 -13.94 -31.82
N ALA A 62 4.58 -15.18 -31.67
CA ALA A 62 3.41 -15.65 -32.40
C ALA A 62 2.15 -14.86 -31.95
N PRO A 63 1.17 -14.65 -32.84
CA PRO A 63 -0.07 -13.98 -32.47
C PRO A 63 -0.87 -14.88 -31.51
N MET A 64 -0.71 -14.66 -30.21
CA MET A 64 -1.55 -15.23 -29.16
C MET A 64 -2.70 -14.27 -28.86
N ASN A 65 -3.89 -14.80 -28.60
CA ASN A 65 -4.99 -13.95 -28.16
C ASN A 65 -4.83 -13.56 -26.68
N ALA A 66 -5.49 -12.48 -26.24
CA ALA A 66 -5.36 -11.97 -24.87
C ALA A 66 -5.74 -13.00 -23.78
N THR A 67 -6.67 -13.90 -24.09
CA THR A 67 -7.11 -14.97 -23.18
C THR A 67 -6.01 -16.02 -22.97
N GLU A 68 -5.35 -16.45 -24.06
CA GLU A 68 -4.22 -17.37 -24.02
C GLU A 68 -3.03 -16.77 -23.27
N LEU A 69 -2.75 -15.49 -23.50
CA LEU A 69 -1.70 -14.76 -22.78
C LEU A 69 -1.99 -14.70 -21.28
N ARG A 70 -3.22 -14.37 -20.89
CA ARG A 70 -3.64 -14.37 -19.49
C ARG A 70 -3.53 -15.77 -18.88
N GLN A 71 -3.99 -16.80 -19.58
CA GLN A 71 -3.91 -18.18 -19.10
C GLN A 71 -2.47 -18.64 -18.93
N SER A 72 -1.57 -18.27 -19.85
CA SER A 72 -0.13 -18.55 -19.75
C SER A 72 0.50 -17.90 -18.51
N LEU A 73 0.20 -16.61 -18.29
CA LEU A 73 0.68 -15.87 -17.11
C LEU A 73 0.16 -16.46 -15.80
N VAL A 74 -1.12 -16.80 -15.74
CA VAL A 74 -1.73 -17.39 -14.52
C VAL A 74 -1.22 -18.81 -14.28
N SER A 75 -1.07 -19.61 -15.33
CA SER A 75 -0.55 -20.97 -15.22
C SER A 75 0.90 -20.98 -14.69
N THR A 76 1.74 -20.07 -15.19
CA THR A 76 3.12 -19.92 -14.70
C THR A 76 3.16 -19.43 -13.25
N ALA A 77 2.29 -18.49 -12.86
CA ALA A 77 2.17 -18.05 -11.46
C ALA A 77 1.75 -19.20 -10.52
N HIS A 78 0.82 -20.06 -10.95
CA HIS A 78 0.45 -21.25 -10.19
C HIS A 78 1.61 -22.25 -10.09
N SER A 79 2.39 -22.44 -11.17
CA SER A 79 3.59 -23.28 -11.12
C SER A 79 4.57 -22.80 -10.05
N VAL A 80 4.85 -21.48 -10.02
CA VAL A 80 5.69 -20.86 -8.99
C VAL A 80 5.15 -21.14 -7.58
N ALA A 81 3.84 -20.97 -7.36
CA ALA A 81 3.23 -21.23 -6.06
C ALA A 81 3.41 -22.69 -5.60
N HIS A 82 3.22 -23.64 -6.52
CA HIS A 82 3.44 -25.06 -6.24
C HIS A 82 4.92 -25.42 -6.03
N ALA A 83 5.81 -24.86 -6.84
CA ALA A 83 7.27 -25.05 -6.69
C ALA A 83 7.76 -24.48 -5.35
N THR A 84 7.20 -23.35 -4.92
CA THR A 84 7.48 -22.73 -3.61
C THR A 84 7.10 -23.64 -2.46
N THR A 85 5.93 -24.28 -2.51
CA THR A 85 5.52 -25.25 -1.48
C THR A 85 6.47 -26.46 -1.44
N LYS A 86 6.87 -26.99 -2.60
CA LYS A 86 7.83 -28.11 -2.67
C LYS A 86 9.19 -27.71 -2.11
N PHE A 87 9.67 -26.53 -2.47
CA PHE A 87 10.91 -25.95 -1.94
C PHE A 87 10.84 -25.82 -0.42
N GLN A 88 9.78 -25.22 0.11
CA GLN A 88 9.63 -25.02 1.56
C GLN A 88 9.65 -26.36 2.32
N VAL A 89 8.91 -27.37 1.86
CA VAL A 89 8.88 -28.69 2.51
C VAL A 89 10.26 -29.36 2.44
N ALA A 90 10.91 -29.34 1.28
CA ALA A 90 12.23 -29.96 1.11
C ALA A 90 13.29 -29.30 2.02
N TRP A 91 13.38 -27.97 2.00
CA TRP A 91 14.39 -27.24 2.76
C TRP A 91 14.13 -27.26 4.26
N LYS A 92 12.86 -27.35 4.68
CA LYS A 92 12.52 -27.61 6.09
C LYS A 92 13.00 -29.00 6.54
N ASN A 93 12.73 -30.05 5.78
CA ASN A 93 13.20 -31.40 6.10
C ASN A 93 14.73 -31.45 6.18
N ILE A 94 15.42 -30.80 5.24
CA ILE A 94 16.89 -30.72 5.24
C ILE A 94 17.39 -29.97 6.49
N ALA A 95 16.73 -28.88 6.91
CA ALA A 95 17.09 -28.16 8.12
C ALA A 95 16.95 -29.05 9.38
N GLU A 96 15.86 -29.83 9.45
CA GLU A 96 15.59 -30.76 10.55
C GLU A 96 16.61 -31.91 10.58
N ASP A 97 16.96 -32.48 9.43
CA ASP A 97 17.98 -33.54 9.32
C ASP A 97 19.37 -33.06 9.75
N ILE A 98 19.76 -31.85 9.34
CA ILE A 98 21.02 -31.22 9.77
C ILE A 98 21.01 -30.96 11.28
N ALA A 99 19.87 -30.52 11.84
CA ALA A 99 19.72 -30.34 13.28
C ALA A 99 19.84 -31.68 14.04
N GLY A 100 19.33 -32.77 13.46
CA GLY A 100 19.45 -34.15 13.94
C GLY A 100 20.83 -34.79 13.76
N GLY A 101 21.76 -34.12 13.07
CA GLY A 101 23.14 -34.58 12.88
C GLY A 101 23.38 -35.40 11.60
N GLN A 102 22.41 -35.47 10.68
CA GLN A 102 22.57 -36.08 9.36
C GLN A 102 23.02 -35.01 8.36
N THR A 103 24.20 -35.17 7.74
CA THR A 103 24.86 -34.05 7.00
C THR A 103 25.36 -34.39 5.59
N SER A 104 25.18 -35.62 5.10
CA SER A 104 25.92 -36.09 3.92
C SER A 104 25.25 -35.87 2.55
N SER A 105 23.93 -35.62 2.45
CA SER A 105 23.23 -35.46 1.14
C SER A 105 22.36 -34.21 1.01
N ALA A 106 22.25 -33.39 2.06
CA ALA A 106 21.38 -32.23 2.15
C ALA A 106 21.38 -31.29 0.92
N ALA A 107 22.55 -31.06 0.32
CA ALA A 107 22.68 -30.18 -0.84
C ALA A 107 22.29 -30.84 -2.16
N GLU A 108 22.45 -32.17 -2.28
CA GLU A 108 22.01 -32.93 -3.45
C GLU A 108 20.48 -33.05 -3.45
N ASP A 109 19.89 -33.22 -2.26
CA ASP A 109 18.45 -33.36 -2.10
C ASP A 109 17.70 -32.03 -2.30
N GLY A 110 18.26 -30.90 -1.86
CA GLY A 110 17.61 -29.58 -1.95
C GLY A 110 17.77 -28.86 -3.28
N ARG A 111 18.84 -29.15 -4.03
CA ARG A 111 19.19 -28.45 -5.28
C ARG A 111 18.10 -28.50 -6.36
N PRO A 112 17.51 -29.66 -6.70
CA PRO A 112 16.49 -29.72 -7.76
C PRO A 112 15.26 -28.85 -7.47
N PHE A 113 14.91 -28.67 -6.19
CA PHE A 113 13.78 -27.82 -5.79
C PHE A 113 14.10 -26.33 -5.92
N ALA A 114 15.34 -25.93 -5.59
CA ALA A 114 15.78 -24.55 -5.77
C ALA A 114 15.86 -24.19 -7.27
N GLU A 115 16.53 -25.03 -8.06
CA GLU A 115 16.67 -24.82 -9.52
C GLU A 115 15.32 -24.86 -10.24
N GLY A 116 14.40 -25.75 -9.83
CA GLY A 116 13.04 -25.80 -10.37
C GLY A 116 12.24 -24.53 -10.09
N LEU A 117 12.31 -24.00 -8.85
CA LEU A 117 11.64 -22.74 -8.49
C LEU A 117 12.23 -21.54 -9.23
N GLU A 118 13.56 -21.48 -9.38
CA GLU A 118 14.23 -20.46 -10.19
C GLU A 118 13.78 -20.48 -11.65
N GLN A 119 13.65 -21.67 -12.24
CA GLN A 119 13.19 -21.81 -13.61
C GLN A 119 11.74 -21.36 -13.76
N ASP A 120 10.87 -21.70 -12.82
CA ASP A 120 9.47 -21.27 -12.84
C ASP A 120 9.35 -19.74 -12.69
N LEU A 121 10.19 -19.11 -11.88
CA LEU A 121 10.28 -17.64 -11.79
C LEU A 121 10.71 -17.01 -13.12
N LYS A 122 11.75 -17.55 -13.76
CA LYS A 122 12.20 -17.08 -15.09
C LYS A 122 11.07 -17.21 -16.11
N ASN A 123 10.35 -18.33 -16.10
CA ASN A 123 9.20 -18.57 -16.98
C ASN A 123 8.07 -17.56 -16.74
N LEU A 124 7.78 -17.23 -15.47
CA LEU A 124 6.79 -16.21 -15.11
C LEU A 124 7.18 -14.83 -15.64
N VAL A 125 8.43 -14.42 -15.46
CA VAL A 125 8.92 -13.12 -15.97
C VAL A 125 8.92 -13.07 -17.49
N VAL A 126 9.28 -14.16 -18.17
CA VAL A 126 9.15 -14.25 -19.63
C VAL A 126 7.68 -14.13 -20.06
N ALA A 127 6.77 -14.86 -19.42
CA ALA A 127 5.34 -14.78 -19.73
C ALA A 127 4.80 -13.34 -19.55
N ALA A 128 5.22 -12.65 -18.49
CA ALA A 128 4.86 -11.26 -18.26
C ALA A 128 5.40 -10.31 -19.33
N ASN A 129 6.67 -10.48 -19.74
CA ASN A 129 7.25 -9.67 -20.81
C ASN A 129 6.59 -9.95 -22.17
N VAL A 130 6.19 -11.19 -22.44
CA VAL A 130 5.43 -11.53 -23.66
C VAL A 130 4.08 -10.84 -23.65
N VAL A 131 3.37 -10.89 -22.51
CA VAL A 131 2.09 -10.19 -22.32
C VAL A 131 2.26 -8.69 -22.56
N ILE A 132 3.30 -8.08 -21.99
CA ILE A 132 3.59 -6.65 -22.15
C ILE A 132 3.88 -6.33 -23.62
N ALA A 133 4.87 -6.99 -24.23
CA ALA A 133 5.34 -6.69 -25.58
C ALA A 133 4.24 -6.85 -26.65
N LEU A 134 3.33 -7.81 -26.49
CA LEU A 134 2.21 -8.02 -27.41
C LEU A 134 1.08 -7.00 -27.27
N ASN A 135 1.05 -6.24 -26.17
CA ASN A 135 -0.03 -5.30 -25.85
C ASN A 135 0.45 -3.87 -25.61
N GLU A 136 1.72 -3.53 -25.89
CA GLU A 136 2.28 -2.19 -25.67
C GLU A 136 1.47 -1.08 -26.37
N ASN A 137 0.90 -1.35 -27.54
CA ASN A 137 0.07 -0.39 -28.28
C ASN A 137 -1.41 -0.42 -27.87
N LYS A 138 -1.87 -1.52 -27.23
CA LYS A 138 -3.28 -1.76 -26.90
C LYS A 138 -3.62 -1.46 -25.45
N TRP A 139 -2.63 -1.53 -24.57
CA TRP A 139 -2.80 -1.32 -23.14
C TRP A 139 -2.06 -0.06 -22.71
N GLY A 140 -2.74 0.76 -21.92
CA GLY A 140 -2.15 1.93 -21.29
C GLY A 140 -1.07 1.53 -20.29
N GLN A 141 -0.18 2.48 -20.02
CA GLN A 141 0.99 2.27 -19.15
C GLN A 141 0.62 1.72 -17.77
N ARG A 142 -0.52 2.11 -17.17
CA ARG A 142 -0.95 1.58 -15.88
C ARG A 142 -1.28 0.08 -15.90
N VAL A 143 -1.83 -0.47 -17.00
CA VAL A 143 -2.07 -1.92 -17.10
C VAL A 143 -0.72 -2.65 -17.14
N LEU A 144 0.19 -2.19 -17.99
CA LEU A 144 1.53 -2.77 -18.13
C LEU A 144 2.28 -2.72 -16.80
N GLN A 145 2.20 -1.59 -16.10
CA GLN A 145 2.79 -1.40 -14.79
C GLN A 145 2.16 -2.33 -13.74
N GLY A 146 0.84 -2.52 -13.73
CA GLY A 146 0.15 -3.44 -12.82
C GLY A 146 0.61 -4.89 -12.99
N VAL A 147 0.86 -5.35 -14.23
CA VAL A 147 1.44 -6.67 -14.49
C VAL A 147 2.87 -6.76 -13.94
N ARG A 148 3.71 -5.74 -14.20
CA ARG A 148 5.09 -5.69 -13.69
C ARG A 148 5.13 -5.74 -12.16
N GLU A 149 4.29 -4.95 -11.49
CA GLU A 149 4.22 -4.88 -10.04
C GLU A 149 3.74 -6.20 -9.42
N ALA A 150 2.75 -6.85 -10.02
CA ALA A 150 2.28 -8.14 -9.53
C ALA A 150 3.38 -9.22 -9.60
N VAL A 151 4.13 -9.27 -10.71
CA VAL A 151 5.25 -10.21 -10.89
C VAL A 151 6.43 -9.86 -10.00
N ALA A 152 6.75 -8.57 -9.83
CA ALA A 152 7.74 -8.10 -8.87
C ALA A 152 7.37 -8.52 -7.44
N GLY A 153 6.09 -8.44 -7.08
CA GLY A 153 5.58 -8.91 -5.80
C GLY A 153 5.85 -10.40 -5.55
N VAL A 154 5.70 -11.24 -6.58
CA VAL A 154 6.03 -12.68 -6.50
C VAL A 154 7.54 -12.87 -6.31
N LEU A 155 8.38 -12.20 -7.10
CA LEU A 155 9.84 -12.28 -6.97
C LEU A 155 10.32 -11.91 -5.57
N ASN A 156 9.85 -10.77 -5.04
CA ASN A 156 10.22 -10.29 -3.71
C ASN A 156 9.74 -11.26 -2.60
N ALA A 157 8.57 -11.88 -2.77
CA ALA A 157 8.06 -12.85 -1.80
C ALA A 157 8.88 -14.16 -1.81
N VAL A 158 9.30 -14.63 -3.00
CA VAL A 158 10.16 -15.82 -3.11
C VAL A 158 11.56 -15.51 -2.59
N GLU A 159 12.12 -14.35 -2.91
CA GLU A 159 13.41 -13.91 -2.37
C GLU A 159 13.39 -13.91 -0.84
N ALA A 160 12.34 -13.34 -0.22
CA ALA A 160 12.18 -13.36 1.24
C ALA A 160 12.18 -14.79 1.83
N LEU A 161 11.55 -15.75 1.14
CA LEU A 161 11.59 -17.16 1.54
C LEU A 161 12.99 -17.76 1.45
N PHE A 162 13.74 -17.45 0.39
CA PHE A 162 15.14 -17.91 0.26
C PHE A 162 16.05 -17.27 1.33
N VAL A 163 15.86 -15.98 1.63
CA VAL A 163 16.59 -15.29 2.70
C VAL A 163 16.31 -15.95 4.05
N HIS A 164 15.05 -16.28 4.35
CA HIS A 164 14.68 -17.01 5.58
C HIS A 164 15.45 -18.32 5.73
N PHE A 165 15.45 -19.17 4.70
CA PHE A 165 16.22 -20.43 4.74
C PHE A 165 17.73 -20.19 4.78
N TYR A 166 18.25 -19.16 4.11
CA TYR A 166 19.68 -18.82 4.15
C TYR A 166 20.15 -18.40 5.56
N GLU A 167 19.30 -17.68 6.29
CA GLU A 167 19.55 -17.17 7.63
C GLU A 167 19.12 -18.12 8.75
N TRP A 168 18.59 -19.30 8.41
CA TRP A 168 18.06 -20.26 9.35
C TRP A 168 19.06 -20.64 10.45
N LYS A 169 18.63 -20.57 11.71
CA LYS A 169 19.46 -20.86 12.88
C LYS A 169 19.27 -22.28 13.39
N LYS A 170 20.34 -22.89 13.90
CA LYS A 170 20.25 -24.25 14.47
C LYS A 170 19.27 -24.28 15.65
N GLY A 171 18.29 -25.19 15.61
CA GLY A 171 17.26 -25.34 16.65
C GLY A 171 16.09 -24.36 16.55
N GLN A 172 15.98 -23.59 15.46
CA GLN A 172 14.83 -22.73 15.18
C GLN A 172 13.57 -23.58 14.88
N VAL A 173 12.47 -23.28 15.56
CA VAL A 173 11.14 -23.82 15.24
C VAL A 173 10.52 -22.96 14.16
N ASP A 174 10.02 -23.58 13.11
CA ASP A 174 9.68 -22.88 11.88
C ASP A 174 8.17 -22.84 11.60
N ALA A 175 7.59 -21.73 12.04
CA ALA A 175 6.27 -21.26 11.61
C ALA A 175 6.39 -20.19 10.50
N GLU A 176 7.54 -19.52 10.40
CA GLU A 176 7.77 -18.38 9.50
C GLU A 176 7.87 -18.81 8.03
N SER A 177 8.49 -19.95 7.71
CA SER A 177 8.54 -20.41 6.30
C SER A 177 7.13 -20.66 5.75
N ALA A 178 6.21 -21.14 6.58
CA ALA A 178 4.83 -21.41 6.16
C ALA A 178 4.08 -20.09 5.87
N GLN A 179 4.31 -19.06 6.68
CA GLN A 179 3.78 -17.71 6.43
C GLN A 179 4.37 -17.09 5.17
N LEU A 180 5.67 -17.22 4.94
CA LEU A 180 6.34 -16.73 3.74
C LEU A 180 5.85 -17.47 2.48
N THR A 181 5.66 -18.78 2.55
CA THR A 181 5.02 -19.55 1.47
C THR A 181 3.60 -19.07 1.21
N ALA A 182 2.79 -18.87 2.26
CA ALA A 182 1.43 -18.34 2.11
C ALA A 182 1.43 -16.94 1.45
N LYS A 183 2.42 -16.09 1.76
CA LYS A 183 2.62 -14.80 1.12
C LYS A 183 2.96 -14.94 -0.37
N VAL A 184 3.80 -15.90 -0.76
CA VAL A 184 4.05 -16.19 -2.19
C VAL A 184 2.75 -16.59 -2.90
N TRP A 185 1.94 -17.46 -2.29
CA TRP A 185 0.63 -17.85 -2.82
C TRP A 185 -0.30 -16.64 -3.01
N GLU A 186 -0.37 -15.76 -2.01
CA GLU A 186 -1.15 -14.52 -2.09
C GLU A 186 -0.70 -13.66 -3.28
N LYS A 187 0.62 -13.50 -3.49
CA LYS A 187 1.16 -12.73 -4.62
C LYS A 187 0.93 -13.40 -5.96
N CYS A 188 1.00 -14.74 -6.05
CA CYS A 188 0.62 -15.45 -7.27
C CYS A 188 -0.87 -15.28 -7.60
N VAL A 189 -1.76 -15.31 -6.60
CA VAL A 189 -3.19 -15.02 -6.79
C VAL A 189 -3.42 -13.55 -7.18
N ALA A 190 -2.58 -12.63 -6.71
CA ALA A 190 -2.65 -11.23 -7.14
C ALA A 190 -2.37 -11.08 -8.65
N VAL A 191 -1.47 -11.88 -9.23
CA VAL A 191 -1.22 -11.92 -10.69
C VAL A 191 -2.49 -12.28 -11.47
N GLU A 192 -3.28 -13.23 -10.98
CA GLU A 192 -4.56 -13.61 -11.61
C GLU A 192 -5.58 -12.48 -11.59
N LYS A 193 -5.57 -11.68 -10.53
CA LYS A 193 -6.49 -10.58 -10.28
C LYS A 193 -6.08 -9.28 -10.98
N VAL A 194 -4.91 -9.22 -11.63
CA VAL A 194 -4.50 -8.02 -12.37
C VAL A 194 -5.52 -7.77 -13.48
N PRO A 195 -6.20 -6.62 -13.48
CA PRO A 195 -7.08 -6.25 -14.57
C PRO A 195 -6.25 -5.96 -15.82
N LEU A 196 -6.57 -6.67 -16.91
CA LEU A 196 -5.89 -6.54 -18.20
C LEU A 196 -6.63 -5.59 -19.13
N ASP A 197 -7.21 -4.54 -18.56
CA ASP A 197 -8.04 -3.61 -19.28
C ASP A 197 -7.98 -2.20 -18.67
N ASN A 198 -7.86 -1.19 -19.54
CA ASN A 198 -7.55 0.18 -19.14
C ASN A 198 -8.64 0.80 -18.26
N ASN A 199 -9.92 0.53 -18.58
CA ASN A 199 -11.04 1.06 -17.82
C ASN A 199 -11.09 0.51 -16.40
N THR A 200 -10.92 -0.80 -16.19
CA THR A 200 -10.91 -1.38 -14.85
C THR A 200 -9.71 -0.89 -14.06
N VAL A 201 -8.53 -0.78 -14.68
CA VAL A 201 -7.33 -0.21 -14.03
C VAL A 201 -7.58 1.24 -13.60
N ALA A 202 -8.09 2.08 -14.49
CA ALA A 202 -8.39 3.48 -14.20
C ALA A 202 -9.46 3.61 -13.11
N CYS A 203 -10.55 2.84 -13.20
CA CYS A 203 -11.59 2.80 -12.17
C CYS A 203 -11.04 2.35 -10.81
N ASN A 204 -10.18 1.32 -10.78
CA ASN A 204 -9.54 0.87 -9.53
C ASN A 204 -8.63 1.96 -8.96
N ALA A 205 -7.83 2.63 -9.79
CA ALA A 205 -6.98 3.73 -9.36
C ALA A 205 -7.80 4.89 -8.79
N ILE A 206 -8.87 5.31 -9.48
CA ILE A 206 -9.79 6.35 -8.99
C ILE A 206 -10.42 5.93 -7.66
N ARG A 207 -10.88 4.68 -7.52
CA ARG A 207 -11.43 4.16 -6.25
C ARG A 207 -10.40 4.20 -5.10
N ASN A 208 -9.14 3.91 -5.39
CA ASN A 208 -8.08 4.01 -4.37
C ASN A 208 -7.91 5.45 -3.89
N TRP A 209 -7.85 6.43 -4.79
CA TRP A 209 -7.78 7.85 -4.43
C TRP A 209 -9.05 8.33 -3.71
N MET A 210 -10.21 7.81 -4.09
CA MET A 210 -11.46 8.06 -3.36
C MET A 210 -11.42 7.54 -1.92
N GLY A 211 -10.67 6.46 -1.65
CA GLY A 211 -10.41 5.99 -0.28
C GLY A 211 -9.75 7.08 0.56
N ALA A 212 -8.63 7.62 0.08
CA ALA A 212 -7.91 8.69 0.76
C ALA A 212 -8.76 9.98 0.91
N ILE A 213 -9.55 10.35 -0.11
CA ILE A 213 -10.49 11.48 -0.01
C ILE A 213 -11.56 11.22 1.06
N LYS A 214 -12.03 9.99 1.20
CA LYS A 214 -13.02 9.62 2.22
C LYS A 214 -12.43 9.69 3.62
N ASP A 215 -11.16 9.33 3.78
CA ASP A 215 -10.44 9.46 5.05
C ASP A 215 -10.31 10.95 5.41
N ALA A 216 -9.86 11.80 4.47
CA ALA A 216 -9.83 13.27 4.64
C ALA A 216 -11.21 13.86 4.98
N MET A 217 -12.29 13.38 4.34
CA MET A 217 -13.66 13.78 4.69
C MET A 217 -14.06 13.39 6.12
N SER A 218 -13.56 12.25 6.61
CA SER A 218 -13.88 11.74 7.95
C SER A 218 -13.14 12.55 9.01
N GLU A 219 -11.85 12.81 8.81
CA GLU A 219 -11.04 13.71 9.65
C GLU A 219 -11.66 15.11 9.72
N LEU A 220 -12.09 15.65 8.59
CA LEU A 220 -12.77 16.94 8.56
C LEU A 220 -14.14 16.92 9.26
N GLY A 221 -14.79 15.75 9.30
CA GLY A 221 -16.01 15.50 10.07
C GLY A 221 -15.78 15.57 11.57
N GLU A 222 -14.67 14.98 12.03
CA GLU A 222 -14.23 15.01 13.42
C GLU A 222 -13.85 16.44 13.85
N LEU A 223 -13.13 17.18 13.00
CA LEU A 223 -12.82 18.59 13.22
C LEU A 223 -14.08 19.45 13.41
N ALA A 224 -15.13 19.23 12.61
CA ALA A 224 -16.39 19.96 12.75
C ALA A 224 -17.20 19.57 14.00
N ALA A 225 -16.92 18.41 14.59
CA ALA A 225 -17.59 17.96 15.81
C ALA A 225 -16.93 18.50 17.08
N LYS A 226 -15.66 18.95 17.01
CA LYS A 226 -14.99 19.66 18.11
C LYS A 226 -15.71 20.99 18.36
N LYS A 227 -15.99 21.30 19.64
CA LYS A 227 -16.62 22.57 20.01
C LYS A 227 -15.62 23.72 19.83
N PRO A 228 -16.02 24.85 19.24
CA PRO A 228 -15.14 26.01 19.18
C PRO A 228 -14.90 26.57 20.58
N LYS A 229 -13.73 27.19 20.79
CA LYS A 229 -13.45 27.93 22.03
C LYS A 229 -14.53 28.99 22.25
N ALA A 230 -15.17 28.97 23.41
CA ALA A 230 -16.01 30.09 23.82
C ALA A 230 -15.08 31.30 24.03
N LYS A 231 -15.42 32.46 23.46
CA LYS A 231 -14.72 33.70 23.80
C LYS A 231 -14.90 33.94 25.30
N GLU A 232 -13.85 33.74 26.09
CA GLU A 232 -13.73 34.38 27.38
C GLU A 232 -13.56 35.88 27.14
N GLU A 233 -14.69 36.57 26.94
CA GLU A 233 -14.74 38.02 27.10
C GLU A 233 -14.53 38.30 28.59
N GLY A 234 -13.45 39.02 28.90
CA GLY A 234 -13.13 39.40 30.27
C GLY A 234 -14.29 40.15 30.93
N GLU A 235 -14.80 39.58 32.01
CA GLU A 235 -15.51 40.33 33.05
C GLU A 235 -14.71 40.25 34.36
N GLU A 236 -14.14 41.39 34.72
CA GLU A 236 -13.67 41.68 36.07
C GLU A 236 -14.83 41.47 37.07
N GLU A 237 -14.56 40.61 38.07
CA GLU A 237 -14.90 40.78 39.48
C GLU A 237 -16.35 41.22 39.85
N GLN A 238 -17.14 40.28 40.41
CA GLN A 238 -17.76 40.53 41.73
C GLN A 238 -18.25 39.28 42.46
N THR A 239 -17.57 39.04 43.58
CA THR A 239 -17.94 38.25 44.76
C THR A 239 -19.44 38.28 45.15
N LYS A 240 -20.00 37.12 45.54
CA LYS A 240 -20.72 36.93 46.83
C LYS A 240 -21.20 35.49 47.10
N LYS A 241 -20.47 34.83 48.01
CA LYS A 241 -20.92 34.09 49.21
C LYS A 241 -22.36 33.54 49.28
N LYS A 242 -22.48 32.21 49.48
CA LYS A 242 -23.27 31.55 50.56
C LYS A 242 -22.87 30.04 50.63
N GLU A 243 -22.07 29.59 51.60
CA GLU A 243 -22.48 28.95 52.89
C GLU A 243 -23.61 27.92 52.70
N GLU A 244 -23.48 26.61 53.03
CA GLU A 244 -23.10 25.94 54.30
C GLU A 244 -22.69 24.46 54.03
N LYS A 245 -21.55 23.95 54.55
CA LYS A 245 -21.38 23.17 55.80
C LYS A 245 -21.63 21.65 55.69
N LYS A 246 -20.59 20.82 55.87
CA LYS A 246 -20.41 19.93 57.05
C LYS A 246 -19.08 19.15 57.01
N ASP A 247 -18.42 19.15 58.18
CA ASP A 247 -17.16 18.51 58.56
C ASP A 247 -17.23 16.95 58.61
N GLU A 248 -16.10 16.27 58.39
CA GLU A 248 -15.44 15.33 59.33
C GLU A 248 -14.20 14.63 58.70
N ASP A 249 -13.02 15.01 59.19
CA ASP A 249 -11.80 14.25 59.60
C ASP A 249 -11.06 13.19 58.74
N GLU A 250 -9.72 13.41 58.64
CA GLU A 250 -8.55 12.49 58.65
C GLU A 250 -8.37 11.53 57.44
N ASP A 251 -7.23 11.37 56.74
CA ASP A 251 -5.80 11.45 57.08
C ASP A 251 -4.95 11.70 55.79
N ASP A 252 -3.72 12.17 56.02
CA ASP A 252 -2.63 12.46 55.08
C ASP A 252 -2.29 11.31 54.09
N GLU A 253 -2.02 11.65 52.83
CA GLU A 253 -0.84 11.18 52.08
C GLU A 253 -0.64 12.05 50.83
N ASP A 254 0.43 12.85 50.87
CA ASP A 254 1.03 13.56 49.73
C ASP A 254 1.28 12.57 48.58
N GLU A 255 0.84 12.90 47.35
CA GLU A 255 1.56 12.57 46.11
C GLU A 255 0.83 13.20 44.91
N ASP A 256 1.38 14.32 44.48
CA ASP A 256 1.31 14.90 43.14
C ASP A 256 -0.10 15.15 42.53
N GLU A 257 -0.75 16.20 43.01
CA GLU A 257 -1.65 17.02 42.19
C GLU A 257 -0.79 17.67 41.09
N TRP A 258 -0.47 16.90 40.06
CA TRP A 258 -0.13 17.46 38.75
C TRP A 258 -1.40 18.18 38.32
N ASP A 259 -1.38 19.50 38.43
CA ASP A 259 -2.22 20.37 37.61
C ASP A 259 -1.99 19.92 36.15
N GLU A 260 -2.79 18.96 35.67
CA GLU A 260 -3.02 18.65 34.26
C GLU A 260 -3.80 19.81 33.62
N ASP A 261 -3.43 21.05 33.95
CA ASP A 261 -3.63 22.23 33.10
C ASP A 261 -2.54 22.21 32.03
N ASP A 262 -2.28 21.03 31.43
CA ASP A 262 -1.75 20.96 30.08
C ASP A 262 -2.87 21.56 29.23
N ASP A 263 -2.73 22.85 28.96
CA ASP A 263 -3.54 23.66 28.07
C ASP A 263 -3.66 22.97 26.69
N ASP A 264 -4.53 21.96 26.58
CA ASP A 264 -5.10 21.39 25.34
C ASP A 264 -5.85 22.46 24.52
N ASP A 265 -5.88 23.70 25.03
CA ASP A 265 -6.41 24.87 24.37
C ASP A 265 -5.74 25.11 23.02
N ASP A 266 -4.47 24.81 22.79
CA ASP A 266 -3.83 25.07 21.49
C ASP A 266 -4.41 24.23 20.32
N GLU A 267 -5.21 23.18 20.60
CA GLU A 267 -5.83 22.33 19.59
C GLU A 267 -7.27 22.72 19.20
N ALA A 268 -7.91 23.64 19.94
CA ALA A 268 -9.31 23.97 19.72
C ALA A 268 -9.49 25.14 18.73
N LEU A 269 -10.34 24.92 17.72
CA LEU A 269 -10.73 25.94 16.73
C LEU A 269 -11.39 27.14 17.41
N SER A 270 -11.03 28.35 17.01
CA SER A 270 -11.83 29.54 17.34
C SER A 270 -13.20 29.49 16.63
N GLU A 271 -14.16 30.29 17.10
CA GLU A 271 -15.48 30.39 16.45
C GLU A 271 -15.38 30.86 14.99
N GLU A 272 -14.40 31.69 14.68
CA GLU A 272 -14.15 32.22 13.34
C GLU A 272 -13.52 31.15 12.43
N GLU A 273 -12.56 30.38 12.92
CA GLU A 273 -11.97 29.21 12.24
C GLU A 273 -12.99 28.07 12.05
N ALA A 274 -13.91 27.89 13.00
CA ALA A 274 -14.97 26.88 12.87
C ALA A 274 -15.97 27.20 11.74
N LYS A 275 -16.12 28.48 11.35
CA LYS A 275 -17.06 28.89 10.28
C LYS A 275 -16.62 28.48 8.89
N VAL A 276 -15.32 28.27 8.64
CA VAL A 276 -14.82 27.86 7.31
C VAL A 276 -14.99 26.36 7.04
N VAL A 277 -14.98 25.54 8.10
CA VAL A 277 -15.02 24.08 8.03
C VAL A 277 -16.22 23.54 7.23
N PRO A 278 -17.47 24.01 7.41
CA PRO A 278 -18.61 23.54 6.62
C PRO A 278 -18.46 23.77 5.11
N GLY A 279 -17.86 24.89 4.70
CA GLY A 279 -17.58 25.19 3.29
C GLY A 279 -16.57 24.22 2.69
N CYS A 280 -15.48 23.96 3.40
CA CYS A 280 -14.48 22.96 3.02
C CYS A 280 -15.06 21.54 2.97
N GLN A 281 -15.94 21.17 3.91
CA GLN A 281 -16.63 19.89 3.88
C GLN A 281 -17.52 19.73 2.65
N LEU A 282 -18.28 20.77 2.31
CA LEU A 282 -19.12 20.76 1.12
C LEU A 282 -18.27 20.57 -0.14
N LEU A 283 -17.14 21.28 -0.23
CA LEU A 283 -16.19 21.18 -1.34
C LEU A 283 -15.69 19.74 -1.54
N ILE A 284 -15.13 19.11 -0.50
CA ILE A 284 -14.61 17.74 -0.60
C ILE A 284 -15.74 16.75 -0.90
N LYS A 285 -16.92 16.88 -0.27
CA LYS A 285 -18.09 16.02 -0.52
C LYS A 285 -18.57 16.09 -1.97
N SER A 286 -18.63 17.29 -2.54
CA SER A 286 -19.03 17.49 -3.94
C SER A 286 -18.06 16.83 -4.92
N LEU A 287 -16.77 16.94 -4.65
CA LEU A 287 -15.71 16.34 -5.46
C LEU A 287 -15.65 14.82 -5.35
N PHE A 288 -15.82 14.29 -4.14
CA PHE A 288 -16.01 12.85 -3.95
C PHE A 288 -17.24 12.35 -4.72
N GLY A 289 -18.35 13.09 -4.65
CA GLY A 289 -19.57 12.82 -5.41
C GLY A 289 -19.35 12.84 -6.93
N LEU A 290 -18.53 13.75 -7.44
CA LEU A 290 -18.14 13.83 -8.85
C LEU A 290 -17.40 12.55 -9.29
N LEU A 291 -16.36 12.15 -8.55
CA LEU A 291 -15.59 10.94 -8.85
C LEU A 291 -16.47 9.69 -8.79
N ASN A 292 -17.25 9.55 -7.72
CA ASN A 292 -18.17 8.42 -7.55
C ASN A 292 -19.22 8.37 -8.66
N GLY A 293 -19.76 9.52 -9.05
CA GLY A 293 -20.72 9.64 -10.15
C GLY A 293 -20.10 9.38 -11.52
N SER A 294 -18.80 9.63 -11.69
CA SER A 294 -18.08 9.33 -12.93
C SER A 294 -17.73 7.86 -13.10
N LEU A 295 -17.52 7.08 -12.03
CA LEU A 295 -17.12 5.66 -12.14
C LEU A 295 -18.06 4.82 -13.02
N PRO A 296 -19.41 4.88 -12.86
CA PRO A 296 -20.33 4.18 -13.76
C PRO A 296 -20.30 4.70 -15.21
N LEU A 297 -19.79 5.90 -15.44
CA LEU A 297 -19.61 6.49 -16.77
C LEU A 297 -18.38 5.92 -17.49
N LEU A 298 -17.33 5.61 -16.71
CA LEU A 298 -16.08 4.99 -17.15
C LEU A 298 -16.17 3.48 -17.29
N ASP A 299 -17.15 2.85 -16.65
CA ASP A 299 -17.48 1.45 -16.84
C ASP A 299 -18.11 1.27 -18.24
N LEU A 300 -17.25 1.31 -19.25
CA LEU A 300 -17.54 1.24 -20.69
C LEU A 300 -17.85 -0.20 -21.15
N ASP A 301 -18.24 -1.06 -20.23
CA ASP A 301 -18.45 -2.49 -20.41
C ASP A 301 -19.54 -2.81 -21.47
N GLU A 302 -20.44 -1.86 -21.72
CA GLU A 302 -21.43 -1.93 -22.82
C GLU A 302 -20.78 -1.74 -24.20
N ARG A 303 -19.81 -0.82 -24.33
CA ARG A 303 -19.11 -0.58 -25.60
C ARG A 303 -18.14 -1.68 -25.96
N ARG A 304 -17.46 -2.33 -25.00
CA ARG A 304 -16.62 -3.48 -25.33
C ARG A 304 -17.47 -4.61 -25.90
N LYS A 305 -18.65 -4.86 -25.35
CA LYS A 305 -19.57 -5.87 -25.89
C LYS A 305 -20.06 -5.49 -27.29
N ASP A 306 -20.34 -4.22 -27.54
CA ASP A 306 -20.83 -3.77 -28.85
C ASP A 306 -19.72 -3.66 -29.92
N LYS A 307 -18.54 -3.14 -29.57
CA LYS A 307 -17.36 -3.07 -30.46
C LYS A 307 -16.78 -4.46 -30.72
N GLN A 308 -16.74 -5.35 -29.71
CA GLN A 308 -16.40 -6.76 -29.91
C GLN A 308 -17.39 -7.46 -30.84
N ARG A 309 -18.71 -7.21 -30.69
CA ARG A 309 -19.74 -7.73 -31.61
C ARG A 309 -19.67 -7.14 -33.02
N GLU A 310 -19.11 -5.95 -33.20
CA GLU A 310 -18.87 -5.34 -34.52
C GLU A 310 -17.56 -5.83 -35.16
N LEU A 311 -16.47 -5.94 -34.39
CA LEU A 311 -15.17 -6.47 -34.82
C LEU A 311 -15.25 -7.97 -35.14
N GLU A 312 -16.01 -8.76 -34.38
CA GLU A 312 -16.30 -10.16 -34.71
C GLU A 312 -17.15 -10.31 -35.98
N LYS A 313 -17.89 -9.26 -36.37
CA LYS A 313 -18.64 -9.23 -37.64
C LYS A 313 -17.81 -8.72 -38.82
N GLN A 314 -16.69 -8.06 -38.57
CA GLN A 314 -15.82 -7.47 -39.59
C GLN A 314 -14.39 -7.96 -39.39
N ALA A 315 -14.12 -9.20 -39.81
CA ALA A 315 -12.75 -9.68 -39.97
C ALA A 315 -12.07 -8.93 -41.13
N GLN A 316 -11.49 -7.76 -40.83
CA GLN A 316 -10.62 -6.99 -41.73
C GLN A 316 -9.36 -6.54 -40.97
N PRO A 317 -8.24 -6.30 -41.69
CA PRO A 317 -6.99 -5.85 -41.08
C PRO A 317 -7.18 -4.50 -40.39
N GLN A 318 -6.48 -4.33 -39.26
CA GLN A 318 -6.51 -3.16 -38.39
C GLN A 318 -5.95 -1.95 -39.16
N ASP A 319 -6.79 -0.92 -39.40
CA ASP A 319 -6.42 0.32 -40.11
C ASP A 319 -5.74 1.32 -39.14
N ASP A 320 -4.86 2.19 -39.65
CA ASP A 320 -4.11 3.20 -38.86
C ASP A 320 -5.02 4.13 -38.02
N ASP A 321 -6.27 4.35 -38.47
CA ASP A 321 -7.24 5.19 -37.78
C ASP A 321 -7.78 4.54 -36.48
N ASP A 322 -7.80 3.20 -36.39
CA ASP A 322 -8.29 2.49 -35.20
C ASP A 322 -7.27 2.51 -34.05
N GLU A 323 -5.97 2.40 -34.36
CA GLU A 323 -4.88 2.46 -33.36
C GLU A 323 -4.84 3.83 -32.68
N LYS A 324 -5.00 4.90 -33.46
CA LYS A 324 -5.06 6.27 -32.94
C LYS A 324 -6.24 6.52 -31.99
N ILE A 325 -7.40 5.92 -32.26
CA ILE A 325 -8.58 6.05 -31.38
C ILE A 325 -8.32 5.38 -30.02
N GLU A 326 -7.61 4.25 -30.00
CA GLU A 326 -7.27 3.55 -28.74
C GLU A 326 -6.22 4.33 -27.94
N GLU A 327 -5.19 4.88 -28.59
CA GLU A 327 -4.20 5.76 -27.95
C GLU A 327 -4.85 6.99 -27.29
N ASP A 328 -5.74 7.68 -28.01
CA ASP A 328 -6.47 8.86 -27.50
C ASP A 328 -7.35 8.49 -26.28
N GLU A 329 -7.94 7.29 -26.25
CA GLU A 329 -8.73 6.79 -25.12
C GLU A 329 -7.85 6.47 -23.90
N HIS A 330 -6.65 5.91 -24.11
CA HIS A 330 -5.70 5.61 -23.04
C HIS A 330 -5.20 6.89 -22.39
N GLU A 331 -4.73 7.85 -23.18
CA GLU A 331 -4.30 9.16 -22.69
C GLU A 331 -5.43 9.87 -21.95
N TRP A 332 -6.67 9.70 -22.42
CA TRP A 332 -7.85 10.21 -21.73
C TRP A 332 -8.08 9.62 -20.33
N LEU A 333 -7.99 8.31 -20.18
CA LEU A 333 -8.11 7.65 -18.88
C LEU A 333 -6.94 8.03 -17.95
N GLU A 334 -5.72 8.06 -18.47
CA GLU A 334 -4.51 8.37 -17.70
C GLU A 334 -4.58 9.78 -17.10
N GLU A 335 -4.93 10.78 -17.91
CA GLU A 335 -5.12 12.15 -17.43
C GLU A 335 -6.23 12.25 -16.38
N LEU A 336 -7.32 11.49 -16.52
CA LEU A 336 -8.41 11.50 -15.56
C LEU A 336 -7.98 10.92 -14.20
N VAL A 337 -7.23 9.82 -14.21
CA VAL A 337 -6.66 9.22 -12.99
C VAL A 337 -5.69 10.19 -12.33
N GLU A 338 -4.87 10.90 -13.11
CA GLU A 338 -3.90 11.86 -12.57
C GLU A 338 -4.58 13.05 -11.89
N LYS A 339 -5.69 13.54 -12.48
CA LYS A 339 -6.50 14.57 -11.84
C LYS A 339 -7.19 14.06 -10.57
N ALA A 340 -7.63 12.80 -10.54
CA ALA A 340 -8.19 12.19 -9.33
C ALA A 340 -7.14 12.03 -8.21
N ARG A 341 -5.89 11.69 -8.58
CA ARG A 341 -4.75 11.69 -7.66
C ARG A 341 -4.50 13.09 -7.09
N ALA A 342 -4.37 14.10 -7.94
CA ALA A 342 -4.15 15.48 -7.51
C ALA A 342 -5.27 15.97 -6.60
N LEU A 343 -6.51 15.54 -6.84
CA LEU A 343 -7.65 15.85 -5.98
C LEU A 343 -7.48 15.29 -4.57
N SER A 344 -6.98 14.06 -4.45
CA SER A 344 -6.66 13.44 -3.15
C SER A 344 -5.56 14.20 -2.42
N GLU A 345 -4.49 14.58 -3.11
CA GLU A 345 -3.37 15.33 -2.53
C GLU A 345 -3.84 16.71 -2.02
N PHE A 346 -4.64 17.43 -2.81
CA PHE A 346 -5.17 18.73 -2.39
C PHE A 346 -6.28 18.64 -1.33
N ALA A 347 -7.00 17.52 -1.24
CA ALA A 347 -7.94 17.31 -0.15
C ALA A 347 -7.20 17.18 1.19
N ASP A 348 -6.09 16.44 1.22
CA ASP A 348 -5.21 16.31 2.37
C ASP A 348 -4.58 17.66 2.77
N GLU A 349 -4.01 18.39 1.80
CA GLU A 349 -3.46 19.75 2.03
C GLU A 349 -4.51 20.71 2.62
N LEU A 350 -5.77 20.62 2.17
CA LEU A 350 -6.85 21.43 2.69
C LEU A 350 -7.18 21.04 4.13
N VAL A 351 -7.32 19.74 4.43
CA VAL A 351 -7.62 19.27 5.79
C VAL A 351 -6.50 19.66 6.77
N ILE A 352 -5.24 19.49 6.38
CA ILE A 352 -4.09 19.90 7.20
C ILE A 352 -4.14 21.40 7.51
N SER A 353 -4.49 22.23 6.52
CA SER A 353 -4.58 23.69 6.72
C SER A 353 -5.71 24.14 7.66
N LEU A 354 -6.62 23.24 8.03
CA LEU A 354 -7.74 23.54 8.92
C LEU A 354 -7.44 23.22 10.40
N TYR A 355 -6.29 22.62 10.72
CA TYR A 355 -5.85 22.48 12.10
C TYR A 355 -5.31 23.83 12.63
N PRO A 356 -5.58 24.20 13.89
CA PRO A 356 -5.06 25.44 14.48
C PRO A 356 -3.52 25.50 14.53
N PRO A 357 -2.95 26.72 14.49
CA PRO A 357 -3.60 27.98 14.10
C PRO A 357 -3.85 28.02 12.59
N GLN A 358 -5.07 28.37 12.16
CA GLN A 358 -5.37 28.45 10.73
C GLN A 358 -4.80 29.73 10.11
N ASP A 359 -4.22 29.60 8.91
CA ASP A 359 -3.94 30.74 8.04
C ASP A 359 -5.05 30.86 6.98
N PRO A 360 -5.92 31.90 7.06
CA PRO A 360 -7.01 32.09 6.10
C PRO A 360 -6.54 32.17 4.65
N ALA A 361 -5.34 32.71 4.39
CA ALA A 361 -4.80 32.77 3.03
C ALA A 361 -4.46 31.38 2.49
N VAL A 362 -3.88 30.51 3.33
CA VAL A 362 -3.52 29.13 2.97
C VAL A 362 -4.77 28.29 2.75
N VAL A 363 -5.74 28.36 3.67
CA VAL A 363 -7.03 27.63 3.53
C VAL A 363 -7.74 28.05 2.24
N ARG A 364 -7.74 29.35 1.91
CA ARG A 364 -8.34 29.84 0.65
C ARG A 364 -7.62 29.28 -0.56
N GLN A 365 -6.29 29.35 -0.55
CA GLN A 365 -5.46 28.87 -1.64
C GLN A 365 -5.69 27.37 -1.88
N HIS A 366 -5.76 26.56 -0.83
CA HIS A 366 -6.00 25.12 -0.95
C HIS A 366 -7.43 24.83 -1.43
N ALA A 367 -8.43 25.55 -0.94
CA ALA A 367 -9.80 25.45 -1.45
C ALA A 367 -9.89 25.80 -2.94
N ASP A 368 -9.22 26.87 -3.39
CA ASP A 368 -9.19 27.29 -4.79
C ASP A 368 -8.49 26.27 -5.69
N LYS A 369 -7.34 25.72 -5.26
CA LYS A 369 -6.64 24.64 -5.97
C LYS A 369 -7.55 23.43 -6.13
N LEU A 370 -8.22 23.02 -5.05
CA LEU A 370 -9.10 21.87 -5.03
C LEU A 370 -10.32 22.07 -5.95
N GLY A 371 -10.91 23.28 -5.94
CA GLY A 371 -11.96 23.68 -6.89
C GLY A 371 -11.48 23.69 -8.35
N HIS A 372 -10.26 24.16 -8.61
CA HIS A 372 -9.66 24.15 -9.95
C HIS A 372 -9.48 22.72 -10.48
N VAL A 373 -8.95 21.81 -9.67
CA VAL A 373 -8.83 20.39 -10.05
C VAL A 373 -10.20 19.76 -10.29
N GLY A 374 -11.19 20.06 -9.45
CA GLY A 374 -12.57 19.63 -9.67
C GLY A 374 -13.12 20.04 -11.04
N ARG A 375 -12.93 21.30 -11.44
CA ARG A 375 -13.32 21.76 -12.79
C ARG A 375 -12.50 21.12 -13.89
N ALA A 376 -11.21 20.86 -13.66
CA ALA A 376 -10.37 20.15 -14.62
C ALA A 376 -10.85 18.71 -14.86
N ILE A 377 -11.34 18.02 -13.83
CA ILE A 377 -11.98 16.70 -13.97
C ILE A 377 -13.26 16.80 -14.80
N ILE A 378 -14.13 17.76 -14.50
CA ILE A 378 -15.35 18.01 -15.29
C ILE A 378 -14.99 18.28 -16.76
N GLY A 379 -14.02 19.15 -17.01
CA GLY A 379 -13.54 19.46 -18.36
C GLY A 379 -12.98 18.24 -19.09
N ARG A 380 -12.25 17.35 -18.39
CA ARG A 380 -11.77 16.10 -19.00
C ARG A 380 -12.92 15.15 -19.31
N LEU A 381 -13.93 15.04 -18.45
CA LEU A 381 -15.12 14.26 -18.70
C LEU A 381 -15.95 14.83 -19.88
N ASP A 382 -16.05 16.16 -19.99
CA ASP A 382 -16.68 16.84 -21.13
C ASP A 382 -15.91 16.59 -22.44
N ALA A 383 -14.59 16.43 -22.39
CA ALA A 383 -13.79 16.15 -23.58
C ALA A 383 -14.09 14.77 -24.21
N ASN A 384 -14.79 13.87 -23.51
CA ASN A 384 -15.15 12.55 -24.02
C ASN A 384 -16.60 12.51 -24.55
N PRO A 385 -16.82 12.37 -25.87
CA PRO A 385 -18.16 12.33 -26.47
C PRO A 385 -19.03 11.15 -26.00
N ALA A 386 -18.42 10.07 -25.47
CA ALA A 386 -19.16 8.95 -24.90
C ALA A 386 -19.77 9.32 -23.55
N VAL A 387 -19.04 10.07 -22.73
CA VAL A 387 -19.49 10.54 -21.41
C VAL A 387 -20.56 11.63 -21.57
N LEU A 388 -20.33 12.61 -22.45
CA LEU A 388 -21.27 13.70 -22.73
C LEU A 388 -22.67 13.23 -23.15
N ARG A 389 -22.75 12.14 -23.91
CA ARG A 389 -24.04 11.59 -24.37
C ARG A 389 -24.88 11.01 -23.24
N ARG A 390 -24.31 10.77 -22.06
CA ARG A 390 -25.06 10.23 -20.93
C ARG A 390 -25.78 11.36 -20.21
N GLU A 391 -27.10 11.39 -20.28
CA GLU A 391 -27.92 12.40 -19.58
C GLU A 391 -27.63 12.49 -18.08
N ARG A 392 -27.26 11.37 -17.45
CA ARG A 392 -26.87 11.33 -16.03
C ARG A 392 -25.66 12.21 -15.76
N PHE A 393 -24.71 12.29 -16.70
CA PHE A 393 -23.53 13.15 -16.57
C PHE A 393 -23.92 14.61 -16.60
N GLY A 394 -24.80 15.04 -17.52
CA GLY A 394 -25.26 16.43 -17.57
C GLY A 394 -25.91 16.90 -16.25
N ARG A 395 -26.72 16.04 -15.61
CA ARG A 395 -27.30 16.32 -14.29
C ARG A 395 -26.24 16.37 -13.18
N LEU A 396 -25.32 15.40 -13.16
CA LEU A 396 -24.23 15.35 -12.19
C LEU A 396 -23.35 16.60 -12.30
N ARG A 397 -22.96 16.96 -13.52
CA ARG A 397 -22.12 18.13 -13.82
C ARG A 397 -22.75 19.40 -13.28
N GLY A 398 -23.99 19.72 -13.66
CA GLY A 398 -24.64 20.97 -13.24
C GLY A 398 -24.80 21.06 -11.72
N LEU A 399 -25.11 19.94 -11.06
CA LEU A 399 -25.18 19.88 -9.60
C LEU A 399 -23.81 20.13 -8.95
N VAL A 400 -22.76 19.44 -9.42
CA VAL A 400 -21.41 19.58 -8.87
C VAL A 400 -20.89 21.00 -9.08
N GLU A 401 -21.01 21.57 -10.27
CA GLU A 401 -20.58 22.96 -10.55
C GLU A 401 -21.26 23.94 -9.59
N THR A 402 -22.57 23.82 -9.39
CA THR A 402 -23.32 24.68 -8.46
C THR A 402 -22.84 24.51 -7.02
N MET A 403 -22.56 23.27 -6.59
CA MET A 403 -22.08 23.02 -5.23
C MET A 403 -20.64 23.51 -5.03
N LEU A 404 -19.77 23.40 -6.05
CA LEU A 404 -18.40 23.93 -6.02
C LEU A 404 -18.41 25.45 -5.89
N ASP A 405 -19.22 26.14 -6.71
CA ASP A 405 -19.36 27.59 -6.66
C ASP A 405 -19.83 28.05 -5.28
N LYS A 406 -20.84 27.35 -4.72
CA LYS A 406 -21.34 27.64 -3.39
C LYS A 406 -20.28 27.40 -2.31
N ALA A 407 -19.60 26.25 -2.34
CA ALA A 407 -18.61 25.90 -1.33
C ALA A 407 -17.44 26.90 -1.29
N LEU A 408 -16.94 27.31 -2.47
CA LEU A 408 -15.88 28.32 -2.57
C LEU A 408 -16.34 29.70 -2.09
N ALA A 409 -17.59 30.07 -2.38
CA ALA A 409 -18.17 31.31 -1.87
C ALA A 409 -18.31 31.29 -0.35
N ASP A 410 -18.76 30.16 0.22
CA ASP A 410 -18.91 29.97 1.67
C ASP A 410 -17.53 30.06 2.38
N VAL A 411 -16.49 29.42 1.83
CA VAL A 411 -15.10 29.51 2.35
C VAL A 411 -14.59 30.95 2.30
N THR A 412 -14.80 31.64 1.18
CA THR A 412 -14.35 33.03 1.00
C THR A 412 -15.06 33.97 1.97
N ALA A 413 -16.37 33.78 2.17
CA ALA A 413 -17.18 34.59 3.07
C ALA A 413 -16.79 34.40 4.54
N ALA A 414 -16.55 33.15 4.98
CA ALA A 414 -16.12 32.85 6.34
C ALA A 414 -14.77 33.52 6.67
N GLN A 415 -13.82 33.48 5.75
CA GLN A 415 -12.50 34.10 5.91
C GLN A 415 -12.46 35.62 5.74
N ALA A 416 -13.55 36.25 5.29
CA ALA A 416 -13.67 37.70 5.29
C ALA A 416 -14.24 38.23 6.63
N GLN A 417 -14.74 37.33 7.47
CA GLN A 417 -15.33 37.60 8.78
C GLN A 417 -14.41 37.20 9.94
N ALA A 418 -13.47 36.29 9.70
CA ALA A 418 -12.26 36.03 10.48
C ALA A 418 -11.19 37.07 10.12
#